data_AF-A0A975T3B8-F1
#
_entry.id   AF-A0A975T3B8-F1
#
_cell.length_a   1.000
_cell.length_b   1.000
_cell.length_c   1.000
_cell.angle_alpha   90.00
_cell.angle_beta   90.00
_cell.angle_gamma   90.00
#
_symmetry.space_group_name_H-M   'P 1'
#
loop_
_entity.id
_entity.type
_entity.pdbx_description
1 polymer ?
#
loop_
_entity_poly.entity_id
_entity_poly.type
_entity_poly.pdbx_seq_one_letter_code
_entity_poly.pdbx_strand_id
1 'polypeptide(L)'
;MAFYLVSMGPLYRRTLHRLGHGEGVEEVLAANPTPRTFEVPEPARGLLDELTLWGDAEHARAALDRWYAAGAQLPCLTLPPGRPVDELDQVLESLRP
;
A
#
# COMPACT_ATOMS: atom_id res chain seq x y z
N MET A 1 1.32 -2.61 3.62
CA MET A 1 0.70 -3.66 2.78
C MET A 1 1.25 -5.06 3.07
N ALA A 2 2.57 -5.30 3.08
CA ALA A 2 3.16 -6.63 3.33
C ALA A 2 2.60 -7.38 4.56
N PHE A 3 2.37 -6.68 5.69
CA PHE A 3 1.68 -7.24 6.87
C PHE A 3 0.36 -7.95 6.55
N TYR A 4 -0.47 -7.40 5.66
CA TYR A 4 -1.74 -8.01 5.29
C TYR A 4 -1.58 -9.29 4.47
N LEU A 5 -0.49 -9.40 3.70
CA LEU A 5 -0.19 -10.59 2.90
C LEU A 5 0.40 -11.70 3.76
N VAL A 6 1.22 -11.34 4.74
CA VAL A 6 1.98 -12.28 5.57
C VAL A 6 1.20 -12.72 6.81
N SER A 7 0.45 -11.82 7.45
CA SER A 7 -0.12 -12.04 8.79
C SER A 7 -1.65 -12.18 8.84
N MET A 8 -2.39 -11.63 7.87
CA MET A 8 -3.87 -11.56 7.94
C MET A 8 -4.57 -12.72 7.20
N GLY A 9 -3.97 -13.91 7.23
CA GLY A 9 -4.52 -15.11 6.61
C GLY A 9 -4.63 -15.01 5.07
N PRO A 10 -5.42 -15.90 4.44
CA PRO A 10 -5.35 -16.08 2.99
C PRO A 10 -6.20 -15.10 2.18
N LEU A 11 -6.99 -14.22 2.82
CA LEU A 11 -7.97 -13.38 2.12
C LEU A 11 -7.30 -12.41 1.17
N TYR A 12 -6.39 -11.57 1.68
CA TYR A 12 -5.72 -10.52 0.90
C TYR A 12 -4.91 -11.10 -0.27
N ARG A 13 -4.12 -12.16 -0.03
CA ARG A 13 -3.38 -12.84 -1.11
C ARG A 13 -4.31 -13.36 -2.20
N ARG A 14 -5.43 -14.02 -1.84
CA ARG A 14 -6.35 -14.60 -2.82
C ARG A 14 -7.06 -13.52 -3.64
N THR A 15 -7.42 -12.42 -3.00
CA THR A 15 -8.03 -11.28 -3.69
C THR A 15 -7.06 -10.67 -4.70
N LEU A 16 -5.83 -10.37 -4.29
CA LEU A 16 -4.83 -9.78 -5.19
C LEU A 16 -4.44 -10.70 -6.35
N HIS A 17 -4.36 -12.01 -6.12
CA HIS A 17 -4.20 -12.99 -7.20
C HIS A 17 -5.31 -12.90 -8.24
N ARG A 18 -6.57 -12.80 -7.81
CA ARG A 18 -7.72 -12.66 -8.73
C ARG A 18 -7.73 -11.34 -9.49
N LEU A 19 -7.14 -10.30 -8.92
CA LEU A 19 -7.00 -8.98 -9.55
C LEU A 19 -5.78 -8.89 -10.49
N GLY A 20 -5.05 -9.99 -10.69
CA GLY A 20 -3.91 -10.05 -11.62
C GLY A 20 -2.57 -9.66 -10.99
N HIS A 21 -2.50 -9.46 -9.67
CA HIS A 21 -1.27 -9.08 -8.98
C HIS A 21 -0.51 -10.27 -8.38
N GLY A 22 -0.72 -11.48 -8.89
CA GLY A 22 -0.21 -12.72 -8.31
C GLY A 22 1.32 -12.75 -8.19
N GLU A 23 2.04 -12.34 -9.24
CA GLU A 23 3.51 -12.35 -9.25
C GLU A 23 4.10 -11.49 -8.12
N GLY A 24 3.64 -10.23 -7.99
CA GLY A 24 4.10 -9.34 -6.92
C GLY A 24 3.76 -9.87 -5.52
N VAL A 25 2.62 -10.56 -5.36
CA VAL A 25 2.25 -11.18 -4.08
C VAL A 25 3.22 -12.29 -3.71
N GLU A 26 3.58 -13.16 -4.65
CA GLU A 26 4.53 -14.25 -4.40
C GLU A 26 5.93 -13.72 -4.10
N GLU A 27 6.37 -12.64 -4.75
CA GLU A 27 7.64 -11.96 -4.43
C GLU A 27 7.67 -11.42 -2.99
N VAL A 28 6.57 -10.79 -2.53
CA VAL A 28 6.46 -10.34 -1.13
C VAL A 28 6.47 -11.53 -0.18
N LEU A 29 5.80 -12.65 -0.49
CA LEU A 29 5.81 -13.83 0.37
C LEU A 29 7.19 -14.49 0.42
N ALA A 30 7.90 -14.56 -0.71
CA ALA A 30 9.26 -15.11 -0.79
C ALA A 30 10.26 -14.28 0.03
N ALA A 31 10.16 -12.95 -0.02
CA ALA A 31 10.99 -12.04 0.78
C ALA A 31 10.66 -12.09 2.28
N ASN A 32 9.49 -12.60 2.67
CA ASN A 32 9.02 -12.64 4.06
C ASN A 32 8.65 -14.06 4.52
N PRO A 33 9.64 -14.96 4.67
CA PRO A 33 9.39 -16.37 5.03
C PRO A 33 8.86 -16.55 6.45
N THR A 34 8.87 -15.51 7.28
CA THR A 34 8.34 -15.53 8.65
C THR A 34 7.39 -14.35 8.87
N PRO A 35 6.41 -14.46 9.79
CA PRO A 35 5.46 -13.37 10.08
C PRO A 35 6.06 -12.24 10.93
N ARG A 36 7.38 -12.03 10.85
CA ARG A 36 8.14 -11.03 11.58
C ARG A 36 8.85 -10.02 10.67
N THR A 37 8.89 -10.29 9.37
CA THR A 37 9.44 -9.41 8.35
C THR A 37 8.31 -8.92 7.45
N PHE A 38 8.38 -7.66 7.03
CA PHE A 38 7.35 -7.01 6.21
C PHE A 38 7.95 -6.18 5.09
N GLU A 39 8.89 -6.77 4.36
CA GLU A 39 9.59 -6.13 3.25
C GLU A 39 8.76 -6.20 1.96
N VAL A 40 8.87 -5.18 1.11
CA VAL A 40 8.36 -5.22 -0.26
C VAL A 40 9.55 -5.11 -1.19
N PRO A 41 9.97 -6.21 -1.85
CA PRO A 41 11.14 -6.21 -2.70
C PRO A 41 10.89 -5.41 -4.00
N GLU A 42 11.96 -5.04 -4.70
CA GLU A 42 11.90 -4.25 -5.94
C GLU A 42 10.88 -4.77 -6.97
N PRO A 43 10.82 -6.09 -7.28
CA PRO A 43 9.88 -6.63 -8.26
C PRO A 43 8.41 -6.46 -7.84
N ALA A 44 8.14 -6.27 -6.55
CA ALA A 44 6.81 -6.10 -6.00
C ALA A 44 6.42 -4.63 -5.76
N ARG A 45 7.27 -3.65 -6.14
CA ARG A 45 6.97 -2.22 -5.93
C ARG A 45 5.70 -1.75 -6.62
N GLY A 46 5.33 -2.34 -7.76
CA GLY A 46 4.06 -2.05 -8.43
C GLY A 46 2.85 -2.26 -7.50
N LEU A 47 2.92 -3.18 -6.54
CA LEU A 47 1.85 -3.33 -5.53
C LEU A 47 1.72 -2.11 -4.61
N LEU A 48 2.84 -1.42 -4.31
CA LEU A 48 2.79 -0.20 -3.52
C LEU A 48 2.09 0.91 -4.29
N ASP A 49 2.36 1.04 -5.58
CA ASP A 49 1.74 2.05 -6.45
C ASP A 49 0.22 1.85 -6.60
N GLU A 50 -0.22 0.58 -6.62
CA GLU A 50 -1.63 0.23 -6.77
C GLU A 50 -2.42 0.29 -5.46
N LEU A 51 -1.79 -0.06 -4.32
CA LEU A 51 -2.50 -0.33 -3.06
C LEU A 51 -2.20 0.67 -1.95
N THR A 52 -1.22 1.55 -2.11
CA THR A 52 -0.77 2.46 -1.06
C THR A 52 -0.39 3.83 -1.60
N LEU A 53 -0.42 4.83 -0.72
CA LEU A 53 0.25 6.11 -0.94
C LEU A 53 1.61 6.03 -0.24
N TRP A 54 2.69 6.23 -1.00
CA TRP A 54 4.06 6.10 -0.50
C TRP A 54 5.01 7.04 -1.25
N GLY A 55 6.20 7.25 -0.68
CA GLY A 55 7.18 8.18 -1.23
C GLY A 55 6.97 9.61 -0.74
N ASP A 56 7.18 10.57 -1.63
CA ASP A 56 7.01 11.99 -1.36
C ASP A 56 5.55 12.46 -1.59
N ALA A 57 5.29 13.71 -1.23
CA ALA A 57 3.97 14.31 -1.37
C ALA A 57 3.49 14.41 -2.83
N GLU A 58 4.42 14.58 -3.78
CA GLU A 58 4.08 14.69 -5.21
C GLU A 58 3.60 13.34 -5.76
N HIS A 59 4.36 12.26 -5.47
CA HIS A 59 3.97 10.90 -5.80
C HIS A 59 2.64 10.51 -5.16
N ALA A 60 2.44 10.84 -3.88
CA ALA A 60 1.23 10.49 -3.17
C ALA A 60 0.00 11.21 -3.74
N ARG A 61 0.13 12.49 -4.12
CA ARG A 61 -0.94 13.24 -4.82
C ARG A 61 -1.25 12.65 -6.18
N ALA A 62 -0.23 12.39 -7.00
CA ALA A 62 -0.42 11.80 -8.33
C ALA A 62 -1.10 10.42 -8.27
N ALA A 63 -0.75 9.60 -7.27
CA ALA A 63 -1.42 8.32 -7.03
C ALA A 63 -2.90 8.51 -6.67
N LEU A 64 -3.21 9.45 -5.78
CA LEU A 64 -4.58 9.76 -5.37
C LEU A 64 -5.41 10.31 -6.55
N ASP A 65 -4.84 11.18 -7.38
CA ASP A 65 -5.47 11.71 -8.60
C ASP A 65 -5.81 10.60 -9.59
N ARG A 66 -4.92 9.61 -9.77
CA ARG A 66 -5.21 8.42 -10.59
C ARG A 66 -6.40 7.64 -10.06
N TRP A 67 -6.53 7.49 -8.73
CA TRP A 67 -7.68 6.81 -8.14
C TRP A 67 -8.98 7.57 -8.38
N TYR A 68 -8.98 8.89 -8.22
CA TYR A 68 -10.14 9.73 -8.55
C TYR A 68 -10.50 9.65 -10.05
N ALA A 69 -9.50 9.71 -10.94
CA ALA A 69 -9.71 9.57 -12.38
C ALA A 69 -10.27 8.19 -12.77
N ALA A 70 -9.94 7.14 -12.02
CA ALA A 70 -10.50 5.80 -12.16
C ALA A 70 -11.93 5.67 -11.58
N GLY A 71 -12.49 6.74 -11.00
CA GLY A 71 -13.86 6.79 -10.49
C GLY A 71 -14.01 6.54 -8.99
N ALA A 72 -12.91 6.51 -8.22
CA ALA A 72 -13.01 6.49 -6.76
C ALA A 72 -13.66 7.79 -6.27
N GLN A 73 -14.70 7.70 -5.44
CA GLN A 73 -15.42 8.88 -4.94
C GLN A 73 -14.99 9.28 -3.52
N LEU A 74 -14.58 8.30 -2.72
CA LEU A 74 -14.18 8.50 -1.33
C LEU A 74 -13.07 7.51 -0.95
N PRO A 75 -11.81 7.77 -1.34
CA PRO A 75 -10.68 6.96 -0.90
C PRO A 75 -10.51 7.00 0.63
N CYS A 76 -10.63 5.84 1.28
CA CYS A 76 -10.39 5.71 2.72
C CYS A 76 -8.91 5.43 2.97
N LEU A 77 -8.19 6.42 3.51
CA LEU A 77 -6.77 6.31 3.80
C LEU A 77 -6.55 5.93 5.27
N THR A 78 -5.67 4.96 5.50
CA THR A 78 -5.21 4.59 6.85
C THR A 78 -3.84 5.18 7.08
N LEU A 79 -3.70 6.02 8.12
CA LEU A 79 -2.43 6.59 8.50
C LEU A 79 -1.52 5.55 9.18
N PRO A 80 -0.18 5.66 9.04
CA PRO A 80 0.75 4.75 9.68
C PRO A 80 0.60 4.79 11.22
N PRO A 81 0.45 3.63 11.89
CA PRO A 81 0.28 3.60 13.33
C PRO A 81 1.57 3.97 14.06
N GLY A 82 1.44 4.57 15.25
CA GLY A 82 2.55 4.84 16.15
C GLY A 82 3.52 5.95 15.69
N ARG A 83 3.11 6.79 14.74
CA ARG A 83 3.87 7.98 14.33
C ARG A 83 3.53 9.21 15.19
N PRO A 84 4.46 10.17 15.33
CA PRO A 84 4.18 11.45 15.99
C PRO A 84 3.02 12.19 15.31
N VAL A 85 2.22 12.93 16.10
CA VAL A 85 1.05 13.67 15.59
C VAL A 85 1.47 14.68 14.51
N ASP A 86 2.53 15.44 14.71
CA ASP A 86 3.01 16.43 13.73
C ASP A 86 3.34 15.80 12.36
N GLU A 87 3.83 14.57 12.36
CA GLU A 87 4.09 13.82 11.13
C GLU A 87 2.78 13.38 10.45
N LEU A 88 1.80 12.94 11.23
CA LEU A 88 0.47 12.61 10.71
C LEU A 88 -0.22 13.84 10.12
N ASP A 89 -0.11 14.99 10.76
CA ASP A 89 -0.63 16.27 10.26
C ASP A 89 0.06 16.66 8.95
N GLN A 90 1.38 16.47 8.86
CA GLN A 90 2.11 16.70 7.62
C GLN A 90 1.63 15.78 6.47
N VAL A 91 1.36 14.50 6.76
CA VAL A 91 0.80 13.57 5.77
C VAL A 91 -0.58 14.05 5.31
N LEU A 92 -1.46 14.43 6.23
CA LEU A 92 -2.78 14.93 5.90
C LEU A 92 -2.71 16.20 5.05
N GLU A 93 -1.89 17.18 5.43
CA GLU A 93 -1.69 18.42 4.68
C GLU A 93 -1.13 18.15 3.27
N SER A 94 -0.22 17.18 3.15
CA SER A 94 0.34 16.76 1.87
C SER A 94 -0.71 16.13 0.95
N LEU A 95 -1.79 15.57 1.49
CA LEU A 95 -2.83 14.87 0.72
C LEU A 95 -4.12 15.70 0.56
N ARG A 96 -4.13 16.95 1.02
CA ARG A 96 -5.26 17.84 0.82
C ARG A 96 -5.47 18.09 -0.69
N PRO A 97 -6.73 18.09 -1.16
CA PRO A 97 -7.06 18.47 -2.54
C PRO A 97 -6.68 19.91 -2.86
#